data_AF-A0A975IZ64-F1
#
_entry.id   AF-A0A975IZ64-F1
#
_cell.length_a   1.000
_cell.length_b   1.000
_cell.length_c   1.000
_cell.angle_alpha   90.00
_cell.angle_beta   90.00
_cell.angle_gamma   90.00
#
_symmetry.space_group_name_H-M   'P 1'
#
loop_
_entity.id
_entity.type
_entity.pdbx_description
1 polymer ?
#
loop_
_entity_poly.entity_id
_entity_poly.type
_entity_poly.pdbx_seq_one_letter_code
_entity_poly.pdbx_strand_id
1 'polypeptide(L)'
;MVMVFSAKEARASAYDDWIAGYPGIVDPSPRGDADDDGIPNGIEFVLGTRPDSPDARTVLPEMALVRITTPGVVPPGDYLKVTWRRADRANELDPSVEISTNLMDWRAAAGGTEGIVIREFAEGYGPFLDRVEVYIPMALAVNGRLLARLKLPSTQA
;
A
#
# COMPACT_ATOMS: atom_id res chain seq x y z
N MET A 1 16.32 32.15 -33.58
CA MET A 1 15.48 32.00 -32.37
C MET A 1 15.72 30.59 -31.85
N VAL A 2 16.49 30.46 -30.78
CA VAL A 2 16.89 29.15 -30.22
C VAL A 2 15.81 28.73 -29.23
N MET A 3 15.13 27.61 -29.51
CA MET A 3 14.34 26.94 -28.49
C MET A 3 15.30 26.25 -27.53
N VAL A 4 15.32 26.70 -26.28
CA VAL A 4 15.94 25.97 -25.18
C VAL A 4 14.87 25.01 -24.66
N PHE A 5 15.07 23.71 -24.86
CA PHE A 5 14.31 22.70 -24.14
C PHE A 5 14.87 22.60 -22.73
N SER A 6 14.11 23.04 -21.73
CA SER A 6 14.38 22.69 -20.34
C SER A 6 13.81 21.30 -20.12
N ALA A 7 14.65 20.26 -20.17
CA ALA A 7 14.30 19.02 -19.49
C ALA A 7 14.21 19.38 -18.00
N LYS A 8 13.00 19.33 -17.44
CA LYS A 8 12.84 19.20 -15.99
C LYS A 8 13.68 17.97 -15.64
N GLU A 9 14.77 18.13 -14.88
CA GLU A 9 15.57 17.01 -14.40
C GLU A 9 14.61 15.87 -14.04
N ALA A 10 14.77 14.71 -14.68
CA ALA A 10 14.05 13.53 -14.25
C ALA A 10 14.52 13.28 -12.82
N ARG A 11 13.73 13.73 -11.85
CA ARG A 11 13.95 13.37 -10.46
C ARG A 11 13.93 11.85 -10.45
N ALA A 12 14.97 11.26 -9.89
CA ALA A 12 14.91 9.89 -9.42
C ALA A 12 13.56 9.69 -8.72
N SER A 13 12.87 8.58 -9.01
CA SER A 13 11.61 8.31 -8.33
C SER A 13 11.86 8.29 -6.82
N ALA A 14 10.84 8.55 -5.98
CA ALA A 14 11.06 8.48 -4.53
C ALA A 14 11.60 7.10 -4.09
N TYR A 15 11.31 6.05 -4.87
CA TYR A 15 11.93 4.73 -4.73
C TYR A 15 13.44 4.75 -5.02
N ASP A 16 13.87 5.31 -6.16
CA ASP A 16 15.28 5.36 -6.56
C ASP A 16 16.14 6.14 -5.54
N ASP A 17 15.60 7.25 -5.02
CA ASP A 17 16.26 8.04 -3.96
C ASP A 17 16.36 7.24 -2.65
N TRP A 18 15.32 6.48 -2.30
CA TRP A 18 15.32 5.65 -1.10
C TRP A 18 16.32 4.50 -1.21
N ILE A 19 16.27 3.74 -2.30
CA ILE A 19 17.07 2.52 -2.47
C ILE A 19 18.57 2.85 -2.57
N ALA A 20 18.93 4.02 -3.11
CA ALA A 20 20.31 4.54 -3.12
C ALA A 20 20.88 4.77 -1.71
N GLY A 21 20.03 4.90 -0.69
CA GLY A 21 20.42 4.99 0.72
C GLY A 21 20.97 3.68 1.32
N TYR A 22 20.88 2.57 0.59
CA TYR A 22 21.28 1.23 1.05
C TYR A 22 22.41 0.67 0.17
N PRO A 23 23.64 1.20 0.30
CA PRO A 23 24.77 0.72 -0.49
C PRO A 23 25.09 -0.74 -0.15
N GLY A 24 25.21 -1.59 -1.16
CA GLY A 24 25.65 -2.98 -1.00
C GLY A 24 24.55 -4.04 -1.00
N ILE A 25 23.28 -3.65 -1.19
CA ILE A 25 22.21 -4.61 -1.44
C ILE A 25 22.39 -5.30 -2.82
N VAL A 26 22.10 -6.60 -2.87
CA VAL A 26 22.42 -7.46 -4.02
C VAL A 26 21.44 -7.29 -5.17
N ASP A 27 20.15 -7.06 -4.88
CA ASP A 27 19.10 -6.80 -5.85
C ASP A 27 18.30 -5.56 -5.42
N PRO A 28 18.63 -4.35 -5.91
CA PRO A 28 17.91 -3.12 -5.57
C PRO A 28 16.61 -2.94 -6.37
N SER A 29 16.21 -3.89 -7.22
CA SER A 29 15.02 -3.71 -8.05
C SER A 29 13.75 -3.70 -7.19
N PRO A 30 12.66 -3.00 -7.58
CA PRO A 30 11.41 -3.00 -6.81
C PRO A 30 10.79 -4.38 -6.60
N ARG A 31 11.18 -5.37 -7.43
CA ARG A 31 10.73 -6.76 -7.35
C ARG A 31 11.74 -7.68 -6.65
N GLY A 32 12.94 -7.18 -6.38
CA GLY A 32 13.98 -7.87 -5.62
C GLY A 32 13.60 -7.96 -4.15
N ASP A 33 14.24 -8.89 -3.46
CA ASP A 33 14.09 -9.19 -2.03
C ASP A 33 15.53 -9.32 -1.50
N ALA A 34 16.14 -8.18 -1.18
CA ALA A 34 17.58 -8.10 -0.99
C ALA A 34 18.07 -8.72 0.34
N ASP A 35 17.17 -8.92 1.30
CA ASP A 35 17.43 -9.48 2.62
C ASP A 35 16.75 -10.85 2.85
N ASP A 36 16.16 -11.44 1.79
CA ASP A 36 15.56 -12.77 1.74
C ASP A 36 14.45 -12.98 2.78
N ASP A 37 13.67 -11.94 3.09
CA ASP A 37 12.60 -11.99 4.10
C ASP A 37 11.21 -12.29 3.51
N GLY A 38 11.11 -12.31 2.18
CA GLY A 38 9.89 -12.57 1.42
C GLY A 38 9.09 -11.33 1.05
N ILE A 39 9.57 -10.12 1.37
CA ILE A 39 8.95 -8.86 0.99
C ILE A 39 9.78 -8.16 -0.09
N PRO A 40 9.20 -7.89 -1.27
CA PRO A 40 9.93 -7.15 -2.29
C PRO A 40 10.26 -5.72 -1.85
N ASN A 41 11.42 -5.20 -2.24
CA ASN A 41 11.88 -3.84 -1.92
C ASN A 41 10.83 -2.75 -2.22
N GLY A 42 10.03 -2.91 -3.28
CA GLY A 42 8.96 -1.98 -3.61
C GLY A 42 7.86 -1.96 -2.55
N ILE A 43 7.53 -3.10 -1.94
CA ILE A 43 6.56 -3.18 -0.83
C ILE A 43 7.18 -2.56 0.41
N GLU A 44 8.45 -2.85 0.67
CA GLU A 44 9.18 -2.26 1.79
C GLU A 44 9.25 -0.74 1.73
N PHE A 45 9.51 -0.19 0.53
CA PHE A 45 9.46 1.24 0.29
C PHE A 45 8.13 1.85 0.72
N VAL A 46 7.02 1.17 0.41
CA VAL A 46 5.66 1.59 0.76
C VAL A 46 5.37 1.42 2.25
N LEU A 47 5.79 0.31 2.85
CA LEU A 47 5.57 0.03 4.28
C LEU A 47 6.51 0.85 5.18
N GLY A 48 7.55 1.46 4.60
CA GLY A 48 8.56 2.25 5.30
C GLY A 48 9.61 1.39 6.03
N THR A 49 9.90 0.19 5.53
CA THR A 49 10.89 -0.73 6.09
C THR A 49 12.25 -0.61 5.40
N ARG A 50 13.13 -1.60 5.60
CA ARG A 50 14.53 -1.57 5.17
C ARG A 50 14.86 -2.78 4.29
N PRO A 51 15.37 -2.58 3.06
CA PRO A 51 15.76 -3.65 2.14
C PRO A 51 17.09 -4.32 2.50
N ASP A 52 17.59 -4.11 3.72
CA ASP A 52 18.83 -4.66 4.23
C ASP A 52 18.64 -5.31 5.61
N SER A 53 17.40 -5.48 6.07
CA SER A 53 17.09 -5.96 7.42
C SER A 53 15.73 -6.65 7.47
N PRO A 54 15.67 -7.95 7.77
CA PRO A 54 14.43 -8.71 7.76
C PRO A 54 13.36 -8.13 8.70
N ASP A 55 12.28 -7.62 8.13
CA ASP A 55 11.20 -6.90 8.83
C ASP A 55 9.83 -7.60 8.65
N ALA A 56 9.74 -8.62 7.79
CA ALA A 56 8.49 -9.20 7.31
C ALA A 56 7.47 -9.66 8.36
N ARG A 57 7.89 -9.91 9.59
CA ARG A 57 6.97 -10.38 10.64
C ARG A 57 6.25 -9.27 11.40
N THR A 58 6.69 -8.01 11.32
CA THR A 58 6.18 -6.94 12.19
C THR A 58 5.44 -5.81 11.47
N VAL A 59 5.46 -5.80 10.14
CA VAL A 59 4.99 -4.67 9.33
C VAL A 59 3.97 -5.00 8.24
N LEU A 60 3.62 -6.28 8.06
CA LEU A 60 2.67 -6.70 7.02
C LEU A 60 1.26 -6.13 7.25
N PRO A 61 0.49 -5.92 6.16
CA PRO A 61 -0.93 -5.57 6.28
C PRO A 61 -1.70 -6.57 7.15
N GLU A 62 -2.49 -6.03 8.07
CA GLU A 62 -3.35 -6.82 8.95
C GLU A 62 -4.78 -6.85 8.39
N MET A 63 -5.42 -8.02 8.46
CA MET A 63 -6.82 -8.20 8.05
C MET A 63 -7.66 -8.71 9.22
N ALA A 64 -8.82 -8.10 9.44
CA ALA A 64 -9.75 -8.49 10.49
C ALA A 64 -11.20 -8.36 10.03
N LEU A 65 -12.05 -9.30 10.44
CA LEU A 65 -13.50 -9.09 10.37
C LEU A 65 -13.92 -8.20 11.54
N VAL A 66 -14.59 -7.09 11.24
CA VAL A 66 -15.04 -6.13 12.24
C VAL A 66 -16.53 -5.84 12.06
N ARG A 67 -17.24 -5.71 13.18
CA ARG A 67 -18.62 -5.25 13.21
C ARG A 67 -18.68 -3.84 13.78
N ILE A 68 -19.19 -2.90 13.01
CA ILE A 68 -19.46 -1.53 13.45
C ILE A 68 -20.93 -1.46 13.87
N THR A 69 -21.20 -1.11 15.13
CA THR A 69 -22.56 -1.02 15.68
C THR A 69 -23.01 0.42 15.92
N THR A 70 -22.06 1.33 16.13
CA THR A 70 -22.32 2.76 16.37
C THR A 70 -22.10 3.55 15.09
N PRO A 71 -23.06 4.37 14.64
CA PRO A 71 -22.87 5.25 13.49
C PRO A 71 -21.70 6.23 13.68
N GLY A 72 -20.92 6.44 12.63
CA GLY A 72 -19.80 7.38 12.59
C GLY A 72 -19.30 7.56 11.15
N VAL A 73 -18.00 7.83 10.99
CA VAL A 73 -17.36 7.93 9.66
C VAL A 73 -17.51 6.62 8.87
N VAL A 74 -17.40 5.48 9.56
CA VAL A 74 -17.74 4.17 9.00
C VAL A 74 -19.19 3.86 9.39
N PRO A 75 -20.10 3.61 8.44
CA PRO A 75 -21.47 3.23 8.75
C PRO A 75 -21.56 1.89 9.52
N PRO A 76 -22.62 1.65 10.30
CA PRO A 76 -22.83 0.34 10.93
C PRO A 76 -22.92 -0.79 9.89
N GLY A 77 -22.33 -1.94 10.21
CA GLY A 77 -22.25 -3.09 9.31
C GLY A 77 -21.12 -4.05 9.66
N ASP A 78 -21.03 -5.15 8.91
CA ASP A 78 -19.93 -6.11 9.00
C ASP A 78 -18.94 -5.86 7.85
N TYR A 79 -17.65 -5.78 8.16
CA TYR A 79 -16.59 -5.40 7.22
C TYR A 79 -15.40 -6.35 7.30
N LEU A 80 -14.75 -6.56 6.16
CA LEU A 80 -13.34 -6.91 6.12
C LEU A 80 -12.54 -5.61 6.25
N LYS A 81 -11.82 -5.44 7.35
CA LYS A 81 -10.92 -4.32 7.59
C LYS A 81 -9.50 -4.71 7.21
N VAL A 82 -8.87 -3.93 6.33
CA VAL A 82 -7.44 -4.01 6.03
C VAL A 82 -6.74 -2.82 6.69
N THR A 83 -5.69 -3.07 7.47
CA THR A 83 -4.87 -2.03 8.10
C THR A 83 -3.44 -2.17 7.61
N TRP A 84 -2.82 -1.09 7.15
CA TRP A 84 -1.46 -1.12 6.65
C TRP A 84 -0.73 0.21 6.87
N ARG A 85 0.60 0.18 6.73
CA ARG A 85 1.51 1.31 6.89
C ARG A 85 1.79 1.93 5.52
N ARG A 86 1.77 3.26 5.41
CA ARG A 86 2.20 3.95 4.19
C ARG A 86 3.26 4.99 4.53
N ALA A 87 4.45 4.86 3.94
CA ALA A 87 5.46 5.90 3.99
C ALA A 87 5.01 7.12 3.19
N ASP A 88 5.19 8.33 3.73
CA ASP A 88 4.76 9.58 3.07
C ASP A 88 5.32 9.70 1.66
N ARG A 89 6.60 9.36 1.49
CA ARG A 89 7.29 9.38 0.20
C ARG A 89 6.72 8.39 -0.82
N ALA A 90 6.00 7.36 -0.37
CA ALA A 90 5.35 6.38 -1.23
C ALA A 90 3.96 6.83 -1.68
N ASN A 91 3.44 7.94 -1.14
CA ASN A 91 2.13 8.44 -1.51
C ASN A 91 2.03 8.82 -2.99
N GLU A 92 3.14 9.25 -3.61
CA GLU A 92 3.18 9.56 -5.06
C GLU A 92 2.91 8.34 -5.94
N LEU A 93 3.11 7.13 -5.42
CA LEU A 93 2.84 5.92 -6.16
C LEU A 93 1.34 5.64 -6.20
N ASP A 94 0.51 6.17 -5.30
CA ASP A 94 -0.91 5.75 -5.13
C ASP A 94 -1.07 4.23 -4.80
N PRO A 95 -0.36 3.73 -3.77
CA PRO A 95 -0.57 2.37 -3.27
C PRO A 95 -2.01 2.19 -2.75
N SER A 96 -2.66 1.10 -3.14
CA SER A 96 -4.07 0.86 -2.83
C SER A 96 -4.36 -0.60 -2.49
N VAL A 97 -5.45 -0.81 -1.75
CA VAL A 97 -6.00 -2.15 -1.54
C VAL A 97 -6.84 -2.54 -2.74
N GLU A 98 -6.62 -3.74 -3.26
CA GLU A 98 -7.52 -4.38 -4.23
C GLU A 98 -8.35 -5.47 -3.56
N ILE A 99 -9.56 -5.69 -4.09
CA ILE A 99 -10.47 -6.74 -3.67
C ILE A 99 -10.80 -7.70 -4.81
N SER A 100 -11.07 -8.95 -4.44
CA SER A 100 -11.51 -10.00 -5.35
C SER A 100 -12.52 -10.91 -4.67
N THR A 101 -13.34 -11.60 -5.46
CA THR A 101 -14.25 -12.66 -5.00
C THR A 101 -13.87 -14.04 -5.54
N ASN A 102 -12.88 -14.12 -6.44
CA ASN A 102 -12.51 -15.34 -7.16
C ASN A 102 -10.99 -15.55 -7.35
N LEU A 103 -10.13 -14.67 -6.80
CA LEU A 103 -8.67 -14.65 -6.97
C LEU A 103 -8.15 -14.31 -8.38
N MET A 104 -9.02 -14.20 -9.37
CA MET A 104 -8.67 -13.93 -10.76
C MET A 104 -8.88 -12.47 -11.11
N ASP A 105 -10.07 -11.95 -10.80
CA ASP A 105 -10.46 -10.59 -11.09
C ASP A 105 -10.23 -9.72 -9.86
N TRP A 106 -9.34 -8.76 -9.98
CA TRP A 106 -8.98 -7.81 -8.93
C TRP A 106 -9.37 -6.41 -9.35
N ARG A 107 -9.91 -5.64 -8.41
CA ARG A 107 -10.24 -4.22 -8.60
C ARG A 107 -9.88 -3.42 -7.37
N ALA A 108 -9.61 -2.13 -7.55
CA ALA A 108 -9.33 -1.23 -6.44
C ALA A 108 -10.54 -1.14 -5.48
N ALA A 109 -10.25 -1.14 -4.18
CA ALA A 109 -11.21 -0.80 -3.14
C ALA A 109 -11.31 0.74 -3.04
N ALA A 110 -12.10 1.36 -3.92
CA ALA A 110 -12.21 2.81 -4.00
C ALA A 110 -13.09 3.39 -2.89
N GLY A 111 -12.56 4.33 -2.10
CA GLY A 111 -13.32 5.02 -1.05
C GLY A 111 -14.56 5.73 -1.60
N GLY A 112 -15.67 5.65 -0.86
CA GLY A 112 -16.96 6.25 -1.25
C GLY A 112 -17.75 5.44 -2.28
N THR A 113 -17.21 4.33 -2.78
CA THR A 113 -17.88 3.44 -3.74
C THR A 113 -18.37 2.19 -3.02
N GLU A 114 -19.63 1.76 -3.28
CA GLU A 114 -20.19 0.51 -2.75
C GLU A 114 -20.10 0.36 -1.21
N GLY A 115 -20.07 1.48 -0.48
CA GLY A 115 -19.93 1.49 0.98
C GLY A 115 -18.50 1.26 1.49
N ILE A 116 -17.50 1.23 0.62
CA ILE A 116 -16.08 1.16 0.99
C ILE A 116 -15.67 2.48 1.64
N VAL A 117 -15.01 2.41 2.80
CA VAL A 117 -14.50 3.57 3.52
C VAL A 117 -13.00 3.42 3.71
N ILE A 118 -12.23 4.41 3.26
CA ILE A 118 -10.80 4.52 3.52
C ILE A 118 -10.58 5.60 4.56
N ARG A 119 -9.82 5.29 5.61
CA ARG A 119 -9.41 6.24 6.63
C ARG A 119 -7.90 6.28 6.70
N GLU A 120 -7.36 7.47 6.59
CA GLU A 120 -5.93 7.73 6.72
C GLU A 120 -5.69 8.47 8.04
N PHE A 121 -4.68 8.03 8.76
CA PHE A 121 -4.24 8.66 9.99
C PHE A 121 -2.80 9.08 9.78
N ALA A 122 -2.61 10.38 9.57
CA ALA A 122 -1.29 10.99 9.47
C ALA A 122 -0.44 10.60 10.68
N GLU A 123 0.77 10.11 10.43
CA GLU A 123 1.71 9.68 11.48
C GLU A 123 1.16 8.61 12.42
N GLY A 124 0.20 7.81 11.94
CA GLY A 124 -0.48 6.77 12.72
C GLY A 124 0.42 5.65 13.21
N TYR A 125 1.62 5.51 12.65
CA TYR A 125 2.67 4.58 13.09
C TYR A 125 3.97 5.28 13.53
N GLY A 126 3.97 6.61 13.62
CA GLY A 126 5.16 7.43 13.89
C GLY A 126 5.47 8.37 12.72
N PRO A 127 6.52 9.21 12.83
CA PRO A 127 6.86 10.22 11.83
C PRO A 127 7.13 9.63 10.43
N PHE A 128 6.62 10.33 9.42
CA PHE A 128 6.60 9.95 8.01
C PHE A 128 5.90 8.63 7.68
N LEU A 129 5.05 8.13 8.57
CA LEU A 129 4.37 6.83 8.45
C LEU A 129 2.89 6.92 8.82
N ASP A 130 2.06 6.94 7.79
CA ASP A 130 0.61 6.88 7.92
C ASP A 130 0.13 5.48 8.34
N ARG A 131 -0.96 5.46 9.12
CA ARG A 131 -1.83 4.26 9.21
C ARG A 131 -2.99 4.43 8.24
N VAL A 132 -3.20 3.45 7.38
CA VAL A 132 -4.34 3.40 6.47
C VAL A 132 -5.25 2.25 6.85
N GLU A 133 -6.54 2.55 7.03
CA GLU A 133 -7.60 1.57 7.33
C GLU A 133 -8.61 1.55 6.20
N VAL A 134 -8.78 0.40 5.55
CA VAL A 134 -9.76 0.19 4.48
C VAL A 134 -10.86 -0.74 4.99
N TYR A 135 -12.08 -0.23 5.05
CA TYR A 135 -13.27 -0.96 5.46
C TYR A 135 -14.05 -1.38 4.22
N ILE A 136 -14.08 -2.69 3.95
CA ILE A 136 -14.75 -3.27 2.78
C ILE A 136 -16.01 -3.99 3.28
N PRO A 137 -17.22 -3.59 2.86
CA PRO A 137 -18.44 -4.23 3.32
C PRO A 137 -18.48 -5.72 2.97
N MET A 138 -18.83 -6.56 3.94
CA MET A 138 -19.00 -8.00 3.71
C MET A 138 -20.18 -8.30 2.75
N ALA A 139 -21.07 -7.34 2.52
CA ALA A 139 -22.11 -7.42 1.50
C ALA A 139 -21.56 -7.54 0.06
N LEU A 140 -20.30 -7.19 -0.17
CA LEU A 140 -19.62 -7.39 -1.46
C LEU A 140 -19.11 -8.81 -1.66
N ALA A 141 -19.19 -9.67 -0.63
CA ALA A 141 -18.80 -11.05 -0.76
C ALA A 141 -19.75 -11.80 -1.70
N VAL A 142 -19.18 -12.55 -2.65
CA VAL A 142 -19.93 -13.44 -3.54
C VAL A 142 -19.72 -14.86 -3.07
N ASN A 143 -20.80 -15.60 -2.79
CA ASN A 143 -20.74 -16.95 -2.22
C ASN A 143 -19.89 -17.02 -0.93
N GLY A 144 -19.95 -15.98 -0.09
CA GLY A 144 -19.17 -15.87 1.14
C GLY A 144 -17.68 -15.61 0.94
N ARG A 145 -17.23 -15.29 -0.28
CA ARG A 145 -15.84 -15.01 -0.59
C ARG A 145 -15.62 -13.52 -0.83
N LEU A 146 -14.68 -12.96 -0.09
CA LEU A 146 -14.14 -11.64 -0.28
C LEU A 146 -12.67 -11.70 0.15
N LEU A 147 -11.78 -11.31 -0.75
CA LEU A 147 -10.34 -11.30 -0.55
C LEU A 147 -9.83 -9.89 -0.74
N ALA A 148 -8.74 -9.55 -0.08
CA ALA A 148 -8.05 -8.28 -0.22
C ALA A 148 -6.54 -8.48 -0.37
N ARG A 149 -5.89 -7.57 -1.09
CA ARG A 149 -4.42 -7.49 -1.17
C ARG A 149 -3.98 -6.03 -1.24
N LEU A 150 -2.80 -5.73 -0.73
CA LEU A 150 -2.13 -4.47 -1.05
C LEU A 150 -1.55 -4.58 -2.46
N LYS A 151 -1.80 -3.58 -3.30
CA LYS A 151 -1.21 -3.47 -4.63
C LYS A 151 -0.29 -2.27 -4.67
N LEU A 152 0.91 -2.52 -5.19
CA LEU A 152 1.73 -1.47 -5.75
C LEU A 152 1.29 -1.23 -7.19
N PRO A 153 1.06 0.02 -7.60
CA PRO A 153 0.99 0.31 -9.02
C PRO A 153 2.30 -0.12 -9.67
N SER A 154 2.21 -0.72 -10.85
CA SER A 154 3.38 -1.01 -11.65
C SER A 154 4.11 0.31 -11.90
N THR A 155 5.30 0.46 -11.33
CA THR A 155 6.26 1.48 -11.78
C THR A 155 6.41 1.35 -13.28
N GLN A 156 6.45 2.49 -13.98
CA GLN A 156 6.68 2.51 -15.43
C GLN A 156 7.95 1.70 -15.73
N ALA A 157 7.83 0.81 -16.72
CA ALA A 157 8.92 0.02 -17.27
C ALA A 157 10.04 0.89 -17.84
#